data_AF-A0A967PI93-F1
#
_entry.id   AF-A0A967PI93-F1
#
_cell.length_a   1.000
_cell.length_b   1.000
_cell.length_c   1.000
_cell.angle_alpha   90.00
_cell.angle_beta   90.00
_cell.angle_gamma   90.00
#
_symmetry.space_group_name_H-M   'P 1'
#
loop_
_entity.id
_entity.type
_entity.pdbx_description
1 polymer ?
#
loop_
_entity_poly.entity_id
_entity_poly.type
_entity_poly.pdbx_seq_one_letter_code
_entity_poly.pdbx_strand_id
1 'polypeptide(L)' 'CLGHLLGEPLIAKTDLPAFDTSAMDGWAVAGDGPWKVYGTVLAGEPAAALAAGEAVEIATGARVPPG' A
#
# COMPACT_ATOMS: atom_id res chain seq x y z
N CYS A 1 -11.42 -0.21 -26.56
CA CYS A 1 -11.62 -0.19 -28.03
C CYS A 1 -10.78 -1.31 -28.63
N LEU A 2 -11.30 -2.54 -28.65
CA LEU A 2 -10.57 -3.66 -29.24
C LEU A 2 -10.64 -3.54 -30.77
N GLY A 3 -9.49 -3.58 -31.45
CA GLY A 3 -9.39 -3.50 -32.91
C GLY A 3 -9.26 -2.09 -33.50
N HIS A 4 -9.12 -1.05 -32.67
CA HIS A 4 -8.88 0.32 -33.14
C HIS A 4 -7.42 0.75 -32.89
N LEU A 5 -6.97 1.78 -33.60
CA LEU A 5 -5.69 2.46 -33.37
C LEU A 5 -5.86 3.66 -32.43
N LEU A 6 -4.85 3.96 -31.60
CA LEU A 6 -4.81 5.20 -30.82
C LEU A 6 -4.65 6.39 -31.77
N GLY A 7 -5.51 7.41 -31.64
CA GLY A 7 -5.44 8.65 -32.42
C GLY A 7 -4.40 9.65 -31.89
N GLU A 8 -3.96 9.48 -30.65
CA GLU A 8 -2.99 10.33 -29.96
C GLU A 8 -2.28 9.52 -28.85
N PRO A 9 -1.14 9.99 -28.31
CA PRO A 9 -0.47 9.33 -27.19
C PRO A 9 -1.37 9.22 -25.95
N LEU A 10 -1.39 8.04 -25.33
CA LEU A 10 -2.04 7.85 -24.02
C LEU A 10 -1.05 8.19 -22.91
N ILE A 11 -1.28 9.33 -22.25
CA ILE A 11 -0.42 9.80 -21.15
C ILE A 11 -1.10 9.50 -19.81
N ALA A 12 -0.34 8.94 -18.87
CA ALA A 12 -0.82 8.71 -17.50
C ALA A 12 -1.13 10.05 -16.82
N LYS A 13 -2.31 10.14 -16.19
CA LYS A 13 -2.73 11.37 -15.48
C LYS A 13 -2.27 11.40 -14.02
N THR A 14 -1.92 10.24 -13.48
CA THR A 14 -1.49 10.05 -12.09
C THR A 14 -0.53 8.88 -12.03
N ASP A 15 0.20 8.79 -10.92
CA ASP A 15 1.00 7.62 -10.61
C ASP A 15 0.11 6.39 -10.39
N LEU A 16 0.69 5.22 -10.69
CA LEU A 16 0.12 3.92 -10.39
C LEU A 16 1.24 3.00 -9.90
N PRO A 17 1.22 2.56 -8.63
CA PRO A 17 0.20 2.85 -7.61
C PRO A 17 0.19 4.33 -7.18
N ALA A 18 -0.97 4.82 -6.73
CA ALA A 18 -1.14 6.22 -6.33
C ALA A 18 -0.55 6.55 -4.95
N PHE A 19 0.05 5.56 -4.30
CA PHE A 19 0.66 5.61 -2.97
C PHE A 19 1.50 4.35 -2.76
N ASP A 20 2.34 4.35 -1.73
CA ASP A 20 3.11 3.16 -1.36
C ASP A 20 2.18 2.05 -0.92
N THR A 21 2.24 0.93 -1.65
CA THR A 21 1.41 -0.26 -1.41
C THR A 21 2.26 -1.43 -1.00
N SER A 22 1.73 -2.31 -0.15
CA SER A 22 2.39 -3.58 0.14
C SER A 22 2.45 -4.45 -1.13
N ALA A 23 3.64 -4.99 -1.40
CA ALA A 23 3.85 -5.92 -2.50
C ALA A 23 3.40 -7.36 -2.17
N MET A 24 3.24 -7.67 -0.88
CA MET A 24 2.91 -9.00 -0.38
C MET A 24 1.98 -8.92 0.82
N ASP A 25 1.40 -10.04 1.20
CA ASP A 25 0.79 -10.20 2.52
C ASP A 25 1.90 -10.35 3.57
N GLY A 26 1.74 -9.74 4.74
CA GLY A 26 2.73 -9.80 5.80
C GLY A 26 2.47 -8.81 6.93
N TRP A 27 3.53 -8.18 7.44
CA TRP A 27 3.44 -7.17 8.49
C TRP A 27 4.17 -5.90 8.08
N ALA A 28 3.48 -4.76 8.19
CA ALA A 28 4.14 -3.46 8.22
C ALA A 28 4.65 -3.21 9.64
N VAL A 29 5.92 -2.83 9.78
CA VAL A 29 6.58 -2.63 11.08
C VAL A 29 7.26 -1.27 11.12
N ALA A 30 7.34 -0.66 12.30
CA ALA A 30 8.08 0.57 12.52
C ALA A 30 9.15 0.39 13.61
N GLY A 31 10.39 0.75 13.30
CA GLY A 31 11.55 0.64 14.19
C GLY A 31 12.02 -0.81 14.42
N ASP A 32 12.97 -0.97 15.36
CA ASP A 32 13.50 -2.28 15.76
C ASP A 32 12.51 -3.01 16.68
N GLY A 33 12.53 -4.35 16.60
CA GLY A 33 11.69 -5.20 17.43
C GLY A 33 12.17 -5.34 18.88
N PRO A 34 11.38 -5.99 19.75
CA PRO A 34 10.12 -6.69 19.44
C PRO A 34 8.94 -5.75 19.20
N TRP A 35 8.11 -6.07 18.21
CA TRP A 35 6.94 -5.25 17.86
C TRP A 35 5.66 -5.70 18.55
N LYS A 36 4.82 -4.74 18.92
CA LYS A 36 3.44 -4.96 19.33
C LYS A 36 2.54 -4.93 18.10
N VAL A 37 1.96 -6.09 17.75
CA VAL A 37 1.07 -6.23 16.60
C VAL A 37 -0.36 -5.82 16.98
N TYR A 38 -1.01 -5.02 16.14
CA TYR A 38 -2.44 -4.73 16.25
C TYR A 38 -3.12 -4.62 14.89
N GLY A 39 -4.34 -5.15 14.81
CA GLY A 39 -5.22 -4.97 13.65
C GLY A 39 -4.67 -5.55 12.34
N THR A 40 -5.37 -5.17 11.27
CA THR A 40 -5.08 -5.56 9.89
C THR A 40 -5.44 -4.39 8.98
N VAL A 41 -4.66 -4.15 7.91
CA VAL A 41 -4.96 -3.18 6.85
C VAL A 41 -5.16 -3.92 5.53
N LEU A 42 -6.36 -3.79 4.95
CA LEU A 42 -6.69 -4.38 3.65
C LEU A 42 -6.59 -3.36 2.51
N ALA A 43 -6.56 -3.85 1.27
CA ALA A 43 -6.59 -3.00 0.08
C ALA A 43 -7.85 -2.11 0.06
N GLY A 44 -7.65 -0.81 -0.11
CA GLY A 44 -8.72 0.20 -0.10
C GLY A 44 -9.06 0.76 1.27
N GLU A 45 -8.52 0.22 2.36
CA GLU A 45 -8.71 0.75 3.70
C GLU A 45 -7.68 1.84 4.05
N PRO A 46 -8.04 2.80 4.93
CA PRO A 46 -7.07 3.73 5.47
C PRO A 46 -6.09 3.01 6.41
N ALA A 47 -4.83 3.42 6.39
CA ALA A 47 -3.80 2.94 7.30
C ALA A 47 -3.49 4.02 8.34
N ALA A 48 -3.62 3.68 9.63
CA ALA A 48 -3.17 4.54 10.73
C ALA A 48 -1.64 4.50 10.84
N ALA A 49 -1.02 5.60 11.29
CA ALA A 49 0.43 5.63 11.46
C ALA A 49 0.90 4.66 12.55
N LEU A 50 2.03 4.00 12.33
CA LEU A 50 2.67 3.14 13.32
C LEU A 50 3.67 3.94 14.15
N ALA A 51 3.68 3.72 15.47
CA ALA A 51 4.76 4.19 16.33
C ALA A 51 5.94 3.19 16.32
N ALA A 52 7.14 3.65 16.70
CA ALA A 52 8.29 2.75 16.85
C ALA A 52 7.99 1.60 17.83
N GLY A 53 8.32 0.38 17.45
CA GLY A 53 7.96 -0.83 18.19
C GLY A 53 6.54 -1.34 17.92
N GLU A 54 5.85 -0.83 16.89
CA GLU A 54 4.52 -1.29 16.48
C GLU A 54 4.54 -2.01 15.13
N ALA A 55 3.52 -2.85 14.93
CA ALA A 55 3.28 -3.55 13.69
C ALA A 55 1.79 -3.76 13.43
N VAL A 56 1.42 -3.89 12.15
CA VAL A 56 0.07 -4.25 11.71
C VAL A 56 0.15 -5.31 10.61
N GLU A 57 -0.79 -6.26 10.60
CA GLU A 57 -0.92 -7.18 9.47
C GLU A 57 -1.37 -6.39 8.23
N ILE A 58 -0.76 -6.65 7.08
CA ILE A 58 -1.02 -5.90 5.86
C ILE A 58 -1.20 -6.85 4.68
N ALA A 59 -2.23 -6.61 3.87
CA ALA A 59 -2.49 -7.37 2.66
C ALA A 59 -1.82 -6.74 1.43
N THR A 60 -1.61 -7.54 0.39
CA THR A 60 -1.11 -7.10 -0.92
C THR A 60 -1.98 -5.98 -1.50
N GLY A 61 -1.35 -4.91 -1.97
CA GLY A 61 -2.04 -3.73 -2.51
C GLY A 61 -2.62 -2.79 -1.44
N ALA A 62 -2.57 -3.14 -0.15
CA ALA A 62 -2.94 -2.24 0.93
C ALA A 62 -1.96 -1.07 1.06
N ARG A 63 -2.47 0.09 1.49
CA ARG A 63 -1.65 1.27 1.74
C ARG A 63 -0.70 0.99 2.90
N VAL A 64 0.59 1.25 2.70
CA VAL A 64 1.57 1.15 3.78
C VAL A 64 1.26 2.22 4.84
N PRO A 65 1.13 1.84 6.13
CA PRO A 65 1.04 2.79 7.24
C PRO A 65 2.15 3.84 7.21
N PRO A 66 1.86 5.12 7.45
CA PRO A 66 2.90 6.10 7.72
C PRO A 66 3.72 5.71 8.96
N GLY A 67 5.03 5.82 8.92
CA GLY A 67 5.91 5.43 10.02
C GLY A 67 7.37 5.71 9.72
#